data_AF-A0A4Y2CW26-F1
#
_entry.id   AF-A0A4Y2CW26-F1
#
_cell.length_a   1.000
_cell.length_b   1.000
_cell.length_c   1.000
_cell.angle_alpha   90.00
_cell.angle_beta   90.00
_cell.angle_gamma   90.00
#
_symmetry.space_group_name_H-M   'P 1'
#
loop_
_entity.id
_entity.type
_entity.pdbx_description
1 polymer ?
#
loop_
_entity_poly.entity_id
_entity_poly.type
_entity_poly.pdbx_seq_one_letter_code
_entity_poly.pdbx_strand_id
1 'polypeptide(L)'
;MPLLPLIINKYHRTQFSRVYPKGSRIDSSNYDPIKMWNAGVQMVALNYQTADRAMQLNQARFLENGKCGYVLRPKCMFDDNFNPYDRSTLQDVEPLTLTVQVKNPIQRDAYRFSLLLAQRQSDVILPRARRLLPVCMHMENWIKKN
;
A
#
# COMPACT_ATOMS: atom_id res chain seq x y z
N MET A 1 9.65 8.87 19.07
CA MET A 1 8.48 8.04 19.46
C MET A 1 8.45 6.74 18.64
N PRO A 2 9.35 5.77 18.88
CA PRO A 2 9.46 4.56 18.05
C PRO A 2 8.41 3.46 18.34
N LEU A 3 7.64 3.54 19.42
CA LEU A 3 6.69 2.48 19.83
C LEU A 3 5.26 2.63 19.28
N LEU A 4 4.89 3.82 18.79
CA LEU A 4 3.54 4.09 18.32
C LEU A 4 3.10 3.18 17.14
N PRO A 5 3.96 2.86 16.14
CA PRO A 5 3.58 1.98 15.03
C PRO A 5 3.27 0.55 15.48
N LEU A 6 4.05 0.00 16.42
CA LEU A 6 3.88 -1.38 16.91
C LEU A 6 2.57 -1.57 17.67
N ILE A 7 2.24 -0.63 18.57
CA ILE A 7 1.01 -0.68 19.38
C ILE A 7 -0.22 -0.62 18.47
N ILE A 8 -0.21 0.28 17.49
CA ILE A 8 -1.34 0.47 16.57
C ILE A 8 -1.55 -0.74 15.67
N ASN A 9 -0.47 -1.34 15.14
CA ASN A 9 -0.57 -2.56 14.34
C ASN A 9 -1.19 -3.72 15.13
N LYS A 10 -0.75 -3.90 16.39
CA LYS A 10 -1.32 -4.94 17.27
C LYS A 10 -2.80 -4.68 17.55
N TYR A 11 -3.19 -3.44 17.84
CA TYR A 11 -4.59 -3.04 18.03
C TYR A 11 -5.45 -3.41 16.81
N HIS A 12 -4.98 -3.12 15.59
CA HIS A 12 -5.73 -3.38 14.37
C HIS A 12 -5.90 -4.86 13.99
N ARG A 13 -5.33 -5.81 14.75
CA ARG A 13 -5.58 -7.23 14.53
C ARG A 13 -6.92 -7.69 15.09
N THR A 14 -7.36 -7.06 16.18
CA THR A 14 -8.60 -7.42 16.88
C THR A 14 -9.64 -6.32 16.84
N GLN A 15 -9.25 -5.08 16.56
CA GLN A 15 -10.13 -3.92 16.56
C GLN A 15 -10.10 -3.16 15.24
N PHE A 16 -11.21 -2.50 14.94
CA PHE A 16 -11.32 -1.60 13.79
C PHE A 16 -11.03 -0.16 14.18
N SER A 17 -10.40 0.59 13.28
CA SER A 17 -10.31 2.04 13.39
C SER A 17 -10.78 2.72 12.10
N ARG A 18 -11.27 3.95 12.27
CA ARG A 18 -11.65 4.84 11.18
C ARG A 18 -10.88 6.15 11.26
N VAL A 19 -10.31 6.57 10.14
CA VAL A 19 -9.58 7.85 10.00
C VAL A 19 -10.30 8.71 8.96
N TYR A 20 -10.33 10.02 9.22
CA TYR A 20 -10.97 11.02 8.36
C TYR A 20 -9.99 12.16 8.05
N PRO A 21 -10.23 12.92 6.95
CA PRO A 21 -9.51 14.16 6.72
C PRO A 21 -9.71 15.14 7.87
N LYS A 22 -8.69 15.91 8.21
CA LYS A 22 -8.79 16.97 9.23
C LYS A 22 -9.78 18.03 8.75
N GLY A 23 -10.64 18.52 9.65
CA GLY A 23 -11.65 19.54 9.33
C GLY A 23 -11.11 20.88 8.80
N SER A 24 -9.81 21.16 9.00
CA SER A 24 -9.15 22.33 8.40
C SER A 24 -8.99 22.24 6.87
N ARG A 25 -9.27 21.09 6.26
CA ARG A 25 -9.25 20.90 4.80
C ARG A 25 -10.57 21.36 4.20
N ILE A 26 -10.78 22.67 4.22
CA ILE A 26 -11.97 23.33 3.67
C ILE A 26 -12.09 23.14 2.14
N ASP A 27 -10.97 22.88 1.47
CA ASP A 27 -10.87 22.60 0.03
C ASP A 27 -11.24 21.16 -0.33
N SER A 28 -11.65 20.34 0.65
CA SER A 28 -11.91 18.90 0.47
C SER A 28 -10.72 18.10 -0.04
N SER A 29 -9.48 18.59 0.11
CA SER A 29 -8.28 17.81 -0.21
C SER A 29 -8.18 16.53 0.61
N ASN A 30 -7.61 15.47 0.05
CA ASN A 30 -7.36 14.23 0.79
C ASN A 30 -5.93 14.16 1.36
N TYR A 31 -5.77 13.37 2.42
CA TYR A 31 -4.46 12.96 2.93
C TYR A 31 -3.95 11.71 2.19
N ASP A 32 -2.68 11.35 2.36
CA ASP A 32 -2.10 10.14 1.77
C ASP A 32 -2.63 8.86 2.47
N PRO A 33 -3.45 8.03 1.80
CA PRO A 33 -4.08 6.87 2.44
C PRO A 33 -3.10 5.72 2.67
N ILE A 34 -1.97 5.67 1.94
CA ILE A 34 -0.99 4.59 2.04
C ILE A 34 -0.44 4.47 3.45
N LYS A 35 -0.16 5.60 4.10
CA LYS A 35 0.38 5.61 5.47
C LYS A 35 -0.58 4.95 6.46
N MET A 36 -1.88 5.18 6.30
CA MET A 36 -2.91 4.61 7.17
C MET A 36 -3.09 3.12 6.90
N TRP A 37 -3.12 2.70 5.63
CA TRP A 37 -3.17 1.28 5.28
C TRP A 37 -1.94 0.52 5.77
N ASN A 38 -0.74 1.09 5.67
CA ASN A 38 0.50 0.47 6.18
C ASN A 38 0.51 0.36 7.71
N ALA A 39 -0.21 1.22 8.43
CA ALA A 39 -0.44 1.11 9.88
C ALA A 39 -1.61 0.17 10.24
N GLY A 40 -2.20 -0.52 9.27
CA GLY A 40 -3.27 -1.49 9.49
C GLY A 40 -4.68 -0.92 9.64
N VAL A 41 -4.87 0.40 9.47
CA VAL A 41 -6.20 1.06 9.53
C VAL A 41 -7.10 0.50 8.42
N GLN A 42 -8.31 0.11 8.78
CA GLN A 42 -9.24 -0.56 7.87
C GLN A 42 -10.17 0.42 7.16
N MET A 43 -10.65 1.45 7.87
CA MET A 43 -11.57 2.46 7.32
C MET A 43 -10.84 3.80 7.12
N VAL A 44 -10.19 3.95 5.96
CA VAL A 44 -9.47 5.18 5.57
C VAL A 44 -10.41 6.05 4.75
N ALA A 45 -11.14 6.95 5.41
CA ALA A 45 -12.14 7.79 4.75
C ALA A 45 -11.48 8.91 3.95
N LEU A 46 -11.95 9.11 2.73
CA LEU A 46 -11.54 10.15 1.78
C LEU A 46 -12.77 10.88 1.24
N ASN A 47 -12.56 12.09 0.75
CA ASN A 47 -13.53 12.92 0.07
C ASN A 47 -13.68 12.45 -1.39
N TYR A 48 -14.77 11.71 -1.68
CA TYR A 48 -15.04 11.11 -3.00
C TYR A 48 -15.28 12.13 -4.11
N GLN A 49 -15.71 13.34 -3.76
CA GLN A 49 -15.91 14.45 -4.69
C GLN A 49 -14.59 14.99 -5.28
N THR A 50 -13.46 14.72 -4.64
CA THR A 50 -12.15 15.26 -5.05
C THR A 50 -11.37 14.21 -5.84
N ALA A 51 -11.16 14.45 -7.14
CA ALA A 51 -10.43 13.55 -8.05
C ALA A 51 -8.88 13.70 -7.93
N ASP A 52 -8.36 13.69 -6.70
CA ASP A 52 -6.92 13.83 -6.43
C ASP A 52 -6.16 12.49 -6.45
N ARG A 53 -4.84 12.55 -6.26
CA ARG A 53 -3.97 11.37 -6.21
C ARG A 53 -4.41 10.35 -5.17
N ALA A 54 -4.90 10.79 -4.01
CA ALA A 54 -5.35 9.88 -2.96
C ALA A 54 -6.59 9.11 -3.39
N MET A 55 -7.53 9.78 -4.07
CA MET A 55 -8.70 9.12 -4.64
C MET A 55 -8.32 8.14 -5.76
N GLN A 56 -7.37 8.48 -6.63
CA GLN A 56 -6.85 7.57 -7.65
C GLN A 56 -6.24 6.30 -7.03
N LEU A 57 -5.47 6.45 -5.94
CA LEU A 57 -4.92 5.31 -5.19
C LEU A 57 -6.00 4.46 -4.54
N ASN A 58 -7.03 5.09 -3.97
CA ASN A 58 -8.18 4.40 -3.38
C ASN A 58 -8.94 3.58 -4.43
N GLN A 59 -9.26 4.18 -5.57
CA GLN A 59 -9.88 3.48 -6.69
C GLN A 59 -9.03 2.31 -7.15
N ALA A 60 -7.73 2.51 -7.38
CA ALA A 60 -6.81 1.46 -7.82
C ALA A 60 -6.73 0.29 -6.82
N ARG A 61 -6.62 0.57 -5.51
CA ARG A 61 -6.58 -0.46 -4.46
C ARG A 61 -7.84 -1.32 -4.46
N PHE A 62 -9.01 -0.70 -4.54
CA PHE A 62 -10.29 -1.41 -4.49
C PHE A 62 -10.76 -1.96 -5.85
N LEU A 63 -9.93 -1.91 -6.90
CA LEU A 63 -10.15 -2.75 -8.10
C LEU A 63 -9.90 -4.24 -7.81
N GLU A 64 -9.13 -4.53 -6.77
CA GLU A 64 -8.85 -5.89 -6.32
C GLU A 64 -10.10 -6.60 -5.80
N ASN A 65 -10.00 -7.92 -5.66
CA ASN A 65 -11.04 -8.76 -5.08
C ASN A 65 -12.44 -8.54 -5.69
N GLY A 66 -12.51 -8.38 -7.02
CA GLY A 66 -13.76 -8.22 -7.74
C GLY A 66 -14.49 -6.90 -7.47
N LYS A 67 -13.78 -5.84 -7.07
CA LYS A 67 -14.36 -4.51 -6.78
C LYS A 67 -15.36 -4.49 -5.62
N CYS A 68 -15.28 -5.44 -4.69
CA CYS A 68 -16.23 -5.54 -3.58
C CYS A 68 -16.00 -4.52 -2.44
N GLY A 69 -14.95 -3.69 -2.53
CA GLY A 69 -14.61 -2.74 -1.47
C GLY A 69 -13.80 -3.33 -0.30
N TYR A 70 -13.35 -4.59 -0.40
CA TYR A 70 -12.51 -5.24 0.61
C TYR A 70 -11.24 -5.84 0.00
N VAL A 71 -10.09 -5.53 0.61
CA VAL A 71 -8.78 -6.09 0.26
C VAL A 71 -8.17 -6.69 1.51
N LEU A 72 -7.77 -7.96 1.44
CA LEU A 72 -7.15 -8.65 2.55
C LEU A 72 -5.77 -8.04 2.87
N ARG A 73 -5.50 -7.79 4.15
CA ARG A 73 -4.18 -7.33 4.58
C ARG A 73 -3.13 -8.45 4.39
N PRO A 74 -1.90 -8.13 3.96
CA PRO A 74 -0.79 -9.06 3.88
C PRO A 74 -0.50 -9.78 5.22
N LYS A 75 -0.09 -11.06 5.15
CA LYS A 75 0.23 -11.88 6.34
C LYS A 75 1.33 -11.24 7.21
N CYS A 76 2.34 -10.62 6.61
CA CYS A 76 3.44 -9.96 7.32
C CYS A 76 2.98 -8.83 8.27
N MET A 77 1.82 -8.21 8.01
CA MET A 77 1.27 -7.17 8.89
C MET A 77 0.71 -7.73 10.21
N PHE A 78 0.57 -9.05 10.30
CA PHE A 78 0.14 -9.75 11.51
C PHE A 78 1.33 -10.25 12.34
N ASP A 79 2.57 -9.95 11.96
CA ASP A 79 3.76 -10.23 12.76
C ASP A 79 3.94 -9.21 13.89
N ASP A 80 4.30 -9.66 15.09
CA ASP A 80 4.45 -8.83 16.31
C ASP A 80 5.51 -7.75 16.20
N ASN A 81 6.52 -7.96 15.35
CA ASN A 81 7.60 -7.02 15.14
C ASN A 81 7.37 -6.14 13.91
N PHE A 82 6.29 -6.35 13.15
CA PHE A 82 6.03 -5.59 11.92
C PHE A 82 5.96 -4.08 12.17
N ASN A 83 6.89 -3.37 11.54
CA ASN A 83 6.95 -1.91 11.53
C ASN A 83 6.94 -1.41 10.08
N PRO A 84 5.92 -0.65 9.64
CA PRO A 84 5.81 -0.18 8.27
C PRO A 84 6.90 0.81 7.84
N TYR A 85 7.70 1.30 8.79
CA TYR A 85 8.81 2.22 8.54
C TYR A 85 10.20 1.56 8.63
N ASP A 86 10.25 0.26 8.97
CA ASP A 86 11.51 -0.48 9.10
C ASP A 86 11.44 -1.78 8.29
N ARG A 87 12.16 -1.80 7.16
CA ARG A 87 12.19 -2.94 6.25
C ARG A 87 12.78 -4.20 6.86
N SER A 88 13.62 -4.08 7.89
CA SER A 88 14.22 -5.24 8.56
C SER A 88 13.18 -6.08 9.32
N THR A 89 12.02 -5.48 9.63
CA THR A 89 10.92 -6.16 10.33
C THR A 89 10.02 -7.00 9.42
N LEU A 90 10.31 -7.03 8.11
CA LEU A 90 9.52 -7.76 7.12
C LEU A 90 9.96 -9.20 7.05
N GLN A 91 9.11 -10.07 7.60
CA GLN A 91 9.29 -11.51 7.53
C GLN A 91 8.49 -12.10 6.37
N ASP A 92 9.06 -13.12 5.71
CA ASP A 92 8.41 -13.90 4.65
C ASP A 92 7.89 -13.08 3.45
N VAL A 93 8.58 -11.98 3.13
CA VAL A 93 8.27 -11.12 1.97
C VAL A 93 9.43 -11.16 0.98
N GLU A 94 9.17 -11.70 -0.21
CA GLU A 94 10.13 -11.64 -1.31
C GLU A 94 10.09 -10.27 -2.02
N PRO A 95 11.24 -9.60 -2.20
CA PRO A 95 11.30 -8.35 -2.96
C PRO A 95 11.00 -8.61 -4.46
N LEU A 96 10.13 -7.80 -5.08
CA LEU A 96 9.97 -7.76 -6.53
C LEU A 96 10.68 -6.54 -7.12
N THR A 97 11.54 -6.73 -8.12
CA THR A 97 12.06 -5.62 -8.92
C THR A 97 11.25 -5.45 -10.19
N LEU A 98 10.66 -4.27 -10.38
CA LEU A 98 9.92 -3.87 -11.57
C LEU A 98 10.73 -2.87 -12.40
N THR A 99 11.04 -3.20 -13.65
CA THR A 99 11.68 -2.27 -14.58
C THR A 99 10.63 -1.80 -15.59
N VAL A 100 10.41 -0.49 -15.64
CA VAL A 100 9.46 0.16 -16.54
C VAL A 100 10.24 0.98 -17.55
N GLN A 101 10.16 0.62 -18.82
CA GLN A 101 10.74 1.40 -19.92
C GLN A 101 9.66 2.20 -20.60
N VAL A 102 9.79 3.52 -20.59
CA VAL A 102 8.88 4.41 -21.32
C VAL A 102 9.53 4.75 -22.65
N LYS A 103 8.97 4.22 -23.73
CA LYS A 103 9.40 4.53 -25.09
C LYS A 103 8.65 5.77 -25.57
N ASN A 104 9.29 6.93 -25.56
CA ASN A 104 8.83 8.11 -26.27
C ASN A 104 9.57 8.18 -27.64
N PRO A 105 8.90 8.54 -28.75
CA PRO A 105 9.55 8.77 -30.04
C PRO A 105 10.78 9.70 -30.01
N ILE A 106 10.83 10.63 -29.05
CA ILE A 106 11.88 11.66 -28.92
C ILE A 106 12.95 11.28 -27.87
N GLN A 107 12.62 10.42 -26.90
CA GLN A 107 13.52 10.10 -25.79
C GLN A 107 13.26 8.69 -25.23
N ARG A 108 14.32 7.93 -24.94
CA ARG A 108 14.21 6.62 -24.30
C ARG A 108 14.55 6.75 -22.82
N ASP A 109 13.53 6.93 -21.98
CA ASP A 109 13.71 6.94 -20.54
C ASP A 109 13.38 5.56 -19.95
N ALA A 110 14.32 5.00 -19.20
CA ALA A 110 14.13 3.77 -18.45
C ALA A 110 14.05 4.08 -16.96
N TYR A 111 12.99 3.63 -16.31
CA TYR A 111 12.78 3.77 -14.88
C TYR A 111 12.82 2.40 -14.22
N ARG A 112 13.62 2.24 -13.16
CA ARG A 112 13.67 1.00 -12.39
C ARG A 112 13.11 1.25 -10.99
N PHE A 113 12.12 0.46 -10.61
CA PHE A 113 11.46 0.53 -9.31
C PHE A 113 11.62 -0.82 -8.60
N SER A 114 12.11 -0.82 -7.38
CA SER A 114 12.07 -2.00 -6.53
C SER A 114 10.89 -1.88 -5.59
N LEU A 115 10.02 -2.89 -5.57
CA LEU A 115 8.81 -2.93 -4.74
C LEU A 115 8.81 -4.18 -3.88
N LEU A 116 8.69 -4.02 -2.57
CA LEU A 116 8.54 -5.15 -1.66
C LEU A 116 7.09 -5.64 -1.71
N LEU A 117 6.86 -6.77 -2.38
CA LEU A 117 5.53 -7.35 -2.53
C LEU A 117 5.38 -8.53 -1.58
N ALA A 118 4.55 -8.41 -0.55
CA ALA A 118 4.13 -9.58 0.20
C ALA A 118 3.26 -10.44 -0.72
N GLN A 119 3.72 -11.63 -1.06
CA GLN A 119 2.93 -12.57 -1.83
C GLN A 119 1.73 -13.02 -0.99
N ARG A 120 0.56 -13.16 -1.62
CA ARG A 120 -0.55 -13.92 -1.04
C ARG A 120 -0.11 -15.38 -0.97
N GLN A 121 0.18 -15.88 0.23
CA GLN A 121 0.35 -17.32 0.43
C GLN A 121 -0.99 -17.98 0.10
N SER A 122 -0.96 -18.86 -0.89
CA SER A 122 -2.12 -19.44 -1.54
C SER A 122 -2.77 -20.50 -0.67
N ASP A 123 -3.76 -20.11 0.12
CA ASP A 123 -4.69 -21.07 0.71
C ASP A 123 -6.07 -20.88 0.07
N VAL A 124 -6.30 -21.71 -0.96
CA VAL A 124 -7.59 -22.14 -1.52
C VAL A 124 -8.38 -21.10 -2.35
N ILE A 125 -8.88 -21.57 -3.50
CA ILE A 125 -9.76 -20.96 -4.52
C ILE A 125 -9.07 -20.04 -5.55
N LEU A 126 -8.87 -20.59 -6.76
CA LEU A 126 -8.34 -20.02 -8.03
C LEU A 126 -6.84 -20.19 -8.31
N PRO A 127 -6.45 -21.28 -9.02
CA PRO A 127 -5.07 -21.57 -9.44
C PRO A 127 -4.44 -20.59 -10.45
N ARG A 128 -5.15 -19.53 -10.87
CA ARG A 128 -4.74 -18.66 -11.98
C ARG A 128 -4.54 -17.19 -11.65
N ALA A 129 -4.52 -16.82 -10.37
CA ALA A 129 -4.26 -15.43 -9.98
C ALA A 129 -3.25 -15.35 -8.83
N ARG A 130 -1.96 -15.49 -9.13
CA ARG A 130 -0.90 -14.89 -8.30
C ARG A 130 -0.99 -13.36 -8.43
N ARG A 131 -2.04 -12.75 -7.87
CA ARG A 131 -2.07 -11.29 -7.71
C ARG A 131 -1.16 -10.96 -6.54
N LEU A 132 0.01 -10.45 -6.87
CA LEU A 132 0.98 -9.92 -5.91
C LEU A 132 0.33 -8.73 -5.19
N LEU A 133 0.38 -8.71 -3.86
CA LEU A 133 -0.13 -7.58 -3.08
C LEU A 133 1.00 -6.56 -2.93
N PRO A 134 0.82 -5.30 -3.38
CA PRO A 134 1.63 -4.21 -2.92
C PRO A 134 1.29 -3.98 -1.45
N VAL A 135 2.11 -4.51 -0.54
CA VAL A 135 2.38 -3.70 0.65
C VAL A 135 3.13 -2.52 0.08
N CYS A 136 2.51 -1.34 0.08
CA CYS A 136 3.14 -0.16 -0.49
C CYS A 136 4.21 0.33 0.49
N MET A 137 5.24 -0.47 0.70
CA MET A 137 6.39 -0.13 1.49
C MET A 137 7.43 0.41 0.54
N HIS A 138 7.42 1.74 0.51
CA HIS A 138 8.54 2.55 0.10
C HIS A 138 8.99 2.32 -1.35
N MET A 139 8.41 3.09 -2.27
CA MET A 139 9.01 3.31 -3.58
C MET A 139 10.32 4.06 -3.37
N GLU A 140 11.44 3.34 -3.35
CA GLU A 140 12.75 3.95 -3.49
C GLU A 140 12.93 4.29 -4.97
N ASN A 141 12.71 5.55 -5.32
CA ASN A 141 12.92 6.06 -6.68
C ASN A 141 14.42 6.09 -6.97
N TRP A 142 14.97 5.02 -7.57
CA TRP A 142 16.26 5.07 -8.22
C TRP A 142 16.05 5.42 -9.69
N ILE A 143 15.94 6.73 -9.96
CA ILE A 143 16.02 7.24 -11.34
C ILE A 143 17.49 7.16 -11.75
N LYS A 144 17.90 6.03 -12.35
CA LYS A 144 19.15 5.97 -13.10
C LYS A 144 18.84 6.35 -14.55
N LYS A 145 19.19 7.58 -14.92
CA LYS A 145 19.37 7.93 -16.33
C LYS A 145 20.62 7.18 -16.81
N ASN A 146 20.46 6.33 -17.83
CA ASN A 146 21.59 5.85 -18.61
C ASN A 146 21.91 6.88 -19.68
#